data_AF-A0A9E2FTI2-F1
#
_entry.id   AF-A0A9E2FTI2-F1
#
_cell.length_a   1.000
_cell.length_b   1.000
_cell.length_c   1.000
_cell.angle_alpha   90.00
_cell.angle_beta   90.00
_cell.angle_gamma   90.00
#
_symmetry.space_group_name_H-M   'P 1'
#
loop_
_entity.id
_entity.type
_entity.pdbx_description
1 polymer ?
#
loop_
_entity_poly.entity_id
_entity_poly.type
_entity_poly.pdbx_seq_one_letter_code
_entity_poly.pdbx_strand_id
1 'polypeptide(L)'
;MTDRAPHLRQMMKSGGLLAAFGVVTAALLAGVYALTKDQIAASQQARLLRELQAVLPADRYDNDLTADTTTVTDPRLGGTSTVYRARLDGTPVASLLTVVAHDGYSGDIHLLVGVTPDGTVTGVRVTQHRETPGLGDKIDLRVSKWILEFTGRALGDPPAGSWPDFHQAFR
;
A
#
# COMPACT_ATOMS: atom_id res chain seq x y z
N MET A 1 -25.86 -47.61 36.50
CA MET A 1 -25.79 -46.77 35.28
C MET A 1 -26.49 -45.46 35.58
N THR A 2 -25.76 -44.51 36.16
CA THR A 2 -26.28 -43.24 36.66
C THR A 2 -26.61 -42.29 35.52
N ASP A 3 -27.71 -41.58 35.71
CA ASP A 3 -28.42 -40.71 34.78
C ASP A 3 -27.54 -39.57 34.24
N ARG A 4 -27.07 -39.70 32.99
CA ARG A 4 -26.31 -38.65 32.27
C ARG A 4 -27.21 -37.59 31.63
N ALA A 5 -28.54 -37.75 31.67
CA ALA A 5 -29.49 -36.90 30.97
C ALA A 5 -29.56 -35.42 31.44
N PRO A 6 -29.44 -35.06 32.74
CA PRO A 6 -29.61 -33.67 33.16
C PRO A 6 -28.44 -32.78 32.74
N HIS A 7 -27.20 -33.29 32.79
CA HIS A 7 -26.01 -32.56 32.36
C HIS A 7 -26.01 -32.31 30.85
N LEU A 8 -26.44 -33.29 30.03
CA LEU A 8 -26.54 -33.14 28.58
C LEU A 8 -27.56 -32.07 28.19
N ARG A 9 -28.72 -32.03 28.87
CA ARG A 9 -29.75 -31.02 28.62
C ARG A 9 -29.28 -29.60 28.98
N GLN A 10 -28.47 -29.46 30.03
CA GLN A 10 -27.88 -28.18 30.41
C GLN A 10 -26.77 -27.75 29.43
N MET A 11 -25.92 -28.69 28.98
CA MET A 11 -24.93 -28.45 27.94
C MET A 11 -25.58 -28.03 26.61
N MET A 12 -26.67 -28.69 26.20
CA MET A 12 -27.42 -28.32 25.00
C MET A 12 -28.07 -26.93 25.09
N LYS A 13 -28.60 -26.55 26.25
CA LYS A 13 -29.16 -25.20 26.46
C LYS A 13 -28.10 -24.11 26.36
N SER A 14 -26.96 -24.29 27.02
CA SER A 14 -25.84 -23.34 26.95
C SER A 14 -25.26 -23.27 25.54
N GLY A 15 -25.13 -24.42 24.84
CA GLY A 15 -24.71 -24.47 23.45
C GLY A 15 -25.66 -23.75 22.51
N GLY A 16 -26.98 -23.94 22.68
CA GLY A 16 -28.00 -23.23 21.91
C GLY A 16 -27.99 -21.72 22.15
N LEU A 17 -27.80 -21.28 23.39
CA LEU A 17 -27.69 -19.86 23.73
C LEU A 17 -26.46 -19.22 23.09
N LEU A 18 -25.31 -19.90 23.14
CA LEU A 18 -24.08 -19.43 22.49
C LEU A 18 -24.24 -19.37 20.96
N ALA A 19 -24.87 -20.37 20.36
CA ALA A 19 -25.15 -20.38 18.92
C ALA A 19 -26.06 -19.22 18.53
N ALA A 20 -27.15 -18.97 19.28
CA ALA A 20 -28.05 -17.86 19.04
C ALA A 20 -27.33 -16.51 19.16
N PHE A 21 -26.52 -16.33 20.20
CA PHE A 21 -25.71 -15.13 20.37
C PHE A 21 -24.73 -14.93 19.20
N GLY A 22 -24.08 -16.00 18.75
CA GLY A 22 -23.20 -15.99 17.58
C GLY A 22 -23.92 -15.56 16.31
N VAL A 23 -25.11 -16.12 16.04
CA VAL A 23 -25.95 -15.75 14.88
C VAL A 23 -26.34 -14.28 14.93
N VAL A 24 -26.81 -13.79 16.08
CA VAL A 24 -27.20 -12.38 16.23
C VAL A 24 -26.00 -11.46 16.01
N THR A 25 -24.84 -11.78 16.59
CA THR A 25 -23.61 -10.98 16.44
C THR A 25 -23.13 -10.96 15.00
N ALA A 26 -23.13 -12.11 14.31
CA ALA A 26 -22.76 -12.20 12.91
C ALA A 26 -23.72 -11.42 12.00
N ALA A 27 -25.03 -11.48 12.26
CA ALA A 27 -26.03 -10.72 11.52
C ALA A 27 -25.86 -9.21 11.70
N LEU A 28 -25.59 -8.76 12.93
CA LEU A 28 -25.28 -7.36 13.21
C LEU A 28 -24.02 -6.90 12.48
N LEU A 29 -22.94 -7.69 12.53
CA LEU A 29 -21.69 -7.38 11.83
C LEU A 29 -21.89 -7.33 10.31
N ALA A 30 -22.64 -8.28 9.75
CA ALA A 30 -22.98 -8.30 8.33
C ALA A 30 -23.81 -7.08 7.92
N GLY A 31 -24.77 -6.66 8.76
CA GLY A 31 -25.55 -5.45 8.55
C GLY A 31 -24.69 -4.19 8.52
N VAL A 32 -23.78 -4.04 9.50
CA VAL A 32 -22.83 -2.92 9.55
C VAL A 32 -21.92 -2.93 8.32
N TYR A 33 -21.38 -4.09 7.94
CA TYR A 33 -20.55 -4.22 6.75
C TYR A 33 -21.31 -3.83 5.47
N ALA A 34 -22.54 -4.32 5.29
CA ALA A 34 -23.35 -4.02 4.11
C ALA A 34 -23.64 -2.52 3.96
N LEU A 35 -23.80 -1.80 5.07
CA LEU A 35 -24.03 -0.35 5.08
C LEU A 35 -22.73 0.46 4.89
N THR A 36 -21.57 -0.09 5.27
CA THR A 36 -20.30 0.66 5.26
C THR A 36 -19.38 0.31 4.10
N LYS A 37 -19.62 -0.79 3.38
CA LYS A 37 -18.76 -1.28 2.28
C LYS A 37 -18.46 -0.22 1.22
N ASP A 38 -19.45 0.58 0.82
CA ASP A 38 -19.30 1.56 -0.26
C ASP A 38 -18.47 2.76 0.21
N GLN A 39 -18.68 3.20 1.46
CA GLN A 39 -17.88 4.24 2.10
C GLN A 39 -16.42 3.80 2.29
N ILE A 40 -16.20 2.53 2.63
CA ILE A 40 -14.86 1.94 2.73
C ILE A 40 -14.20 1.94 1.36
N ALA A 41 -14.90 1.49 0.32
CA ALA A 41 -14.38 1.46 -1.05
C ALA A 41 -14.02 2.87 -1.55
N ALA A 42 -14.91 3.85 -1.36
CA ALA A 42 -14.64 5.24 -1.73
C ALA A 42 -13.44 5.83 -0.98
N SER A 43 -13.32 5.52 0.33
CA SER A 43 -12.19 5.97 1.14
C SER A 43 -10.87 5.32 0.70
N GLN A 44 -10.90 4.04 0.31
CA GLN A 44 -9.76 3.31 -0.24
C GLN A 44 -9.31 3.91 -1.58
N GLN A 45 -10.25 4.18 -2.49
CA GLN A 45 -9.94 4.78 -3.79
C GLN A 45 -9.38 6.20 -3.64
N ALA A 46 -9.97 7.02 -2.78
CA ALA A 46 -9.45 8.36 -2.49
C ALA A 46 -8.06 8.31 -1.85
N ARG A 47 -7.77 7.30 -1.03
CA ARG A 47 -6.43 7.09 -0.46
C ARG A 47 -5.43 6.71 -1.54
N LEU A 48 -5.77 5.74 -2.41
CA LEU A 48 -4.92 5.34 -3.52
C LEU A 48 -4.59 6.52 -4.42
N LEU A 49 -5.59 7.31 -4.82
CA LEU A 49 -5.38 8.50 -5.65
C LEU A 49 -4.46 9.52 -5.00
N ARG A 50 -4.57 9.75 -3.68
CA ARG A 50 -3.64 10.62 -2.95
C ARG A 50 -2.21 10.10 -2.97
N GLU A 51 -2.03 8.79 -2.82
CA GLU A 51 -0.70 8.16 -2.88
C GLU A 51 -0.09 8.28 -4.28
N LEU A 52 -0.87 8.02 -5.34
CA LEU A 52 -0.45 8.22 -6.73
C LEU A 52 -0.11 9.68 -7.03
N GLN A 53 -0.95 10.62 -6.59
CA GLN A 53 -0.75 12.07 -6.81
C GLN A 53 0.47 12.62 -6.05
N ALA A 54 0.87 11.98 -4.96
CA ALA A 54 2.10 12.35 -4.26
C ALA A 54 3.36 12.01 -5.08
N VAL A 55 3.25 11.12 -6.06
CA VAL A 55 4.34 10.65 -6.94
C VAL A 55 4.26 11.26 -8.35
N LEU A 56 3.05 11.44 -8.86
CA LEU A 56 2.79 12.10 -10.14
C LEU A 56 1.68 13.15 -9.96
N PRO A 57 2.03 14.45 -9.96
CA PRO A 57 1.05 15.53 -9.87
C PRO A 57 -0.08 15.43 -10.91
N ALA A 58 -1.30 15.82 -10.52
CA ALA A 58 -2.51 15.66 -11.32
C ALA A 58 -2.55 16.51 -12.59
N ASP A 59 -1.71 17.53 -12.72
CA ASP A 59 -1.54 18.36 -13.92
C ASP A 59 -0.72 17.66 -15.02
N ARG A 60 -0.18 16.47 -14.75
CA ARG A 60 0.68 15.73 -15.69
C ARG A 60 -0.05 14.64 -16.47
N TYR A 61 -1.32 14.37 -16.19
CA TYR A 61 -2.11 13.33 -16.85
C TYR A 61 -3.60 13.72 -16.88
N ASP A 62 -4.36 13.13 -17.81
CA ASP A 62 -5.79 13.39 -17.99
C ASP A 62 -6.66 12.12 -17.92
N ASN A 63 -6.04 10.94 -17.90
CA ASN A 63 -6.73 9.67 -17.83
C ASN A 63 -7.02 9.22 -16.39
N ASP A 64 -8.00 8.32 -16.23
CA ASP A 64 -8.22 7.63 -14.95
C ASP A 64 -7.13 6.56 -14.73
N LEU A 65 -6.16 6.89 -13.88
CA LEU A 65 -5.06 6.00 -13.51
C LEU A 65 -5.55 4.65 -12.97
N THR A 66 -6.64 4.65 -12.20
CA THR A 66 -7.15 3.43 -11.54
C THR A 66 -7.85 2.49 -12.51
N ALA A 67 -8.35 3.01 -13.64
CA ALA A 67 -8.90 2.22 -14.72
C ALA A 67 -7.84 1.78 -15.74
N ASP A 68 -6.79 2.59 -15.96
CA ASP A 68 -5.71 2.29 -16.89
C ASP A 68 -4.54 1.57 -16.20
N THR A 69 -4.73 0.28 -15.94
CA THR A 69 -3.74 -0.56 -15.26
C THR A 69 -3.21 -1.71 -16.12
N THR A 70 -2.03 -2.20 -15.77
CA THR A 70 -1.47 -3.47 -16.25
C THR A 70 -0.76 -4.18 -15.12
N THR A 71 -0.60 -5.50 -15.21
CA THR A 71 0.16 -6.26 -14.22
C THR A 71 1.56 -6.56 -14.75
N VAL A 72 2.53 -6.55 -13.85
CA VAL A 72 3.91 -6.96 -14.13
C VAL A 72 4.36 -7.89 -13.01
N THR A 73 5.00 -8.99 -13.38
CA THR A 73 5.54 -9.96 -12.43
C THR A 73 7.06 -9.90 -12.46
N ASP A 74 7.67 -9.48 -11.35
CA ASP A 74 9.12 -9.46 -11.16
C ASP A 74 9.41 -9.58 -9.65
N PRO A 75 10.39 -10.41 -9.22
CA PRO A 75 10.74 -10.54 -7.81
C PRO A 75 11.05 -9.21 -7.11
N ARG A 76 11.64 -8.23 -7.82
CA ARG A 76 11.96 -6.89 -7.29
C ARG A 76 10.72 -6.05 -6.99
N LEU A 77 9.57 -6.44 -7.54
CA LEU A 77 8.28 -5.83 -7.26
C LEU A 77 7.55 -6.52 -6.09
N GLY A 78 8.18 -7.50 -5.44
CA GLY A 78 7.54 -8.38 -4.47
C GLY A 78 6.66 -9.46 -5.13
N GLY A 79 6.88 -9.76 -6.41
CA GLY A 79 6.09 -10.72 -7.18
C GLY A 79 5.25 -10.04 -8.26
N THR A 80 3.93 -10.15 -8.18
CA THR A 80 3.01 -9.53 -9.16
C THR A 80 2.53 -8.19 -8.62
N SER A 81 2.86 -7.11 -9.33
CA SER A 81 2.47 -5.74 -9.00
C SER A 81 1.60 -5.12 -10.08
N THR A 82 0.70 -4.25 -9.65
CA THR A 82 -0.12 -3.42 -10.54
C THR A 82 0.66 -2.18 -10.92
N VAL A 83 0.69 -1.88 -12.21
CA VAL A 83 1.25 -0.68 -12.79
C VAL A 83 0.11 0.21 -13.26
N TYR A 84 0.06 1.43 -12.74
CA TYR A 84 -0.89 2.47 -13.13
C TYR A 84 -0.25 3.30 -14.25
N ARG A 85 -0.91 3.36 -15.40
CA ARG A 85 -0.38 4.04 -16.58
C ARG A 85 -0.98 5.44 -16.66
N ALA A 86 -0.11 6.45 -16.58
CA ALA A 86 -0.49 7.83 -16.77
C ALA A 86 -0.37 8.21 -18.24
N ARG A 87 -1.40 8.89 -18.75
CA ARG A 87 -1.47 9.41 -20.11
C ARG A 87 -1.89 10.87 -20.10
N LEU A 88 -1.42 11.61 -21.09
CA LEU A 88 -1.86 12.96 -21.40
C LEU A 88 -2.19 13.01 -22.89
N ASP A 89 -3.40 13.41 -23.24
CA ASP A 89 -3.91 13.41 -24.61
C ASP A 89 -3.72 12.05 -25.31
N GLY A 90 -3.89 10.96 -24.57
CA GLY A 90 -3.69 9.58 -25.03
C GLY A 90 -2.23 9.10 -25.11
N THR A 91 -1.26 9.99 -24.93
CA THR A 91 0.18 9.68 -24.97
C THR A 91 0.67 9.20 -23.60
N PRO A 92 1.42 8.08 -23.50
CA PRO A 92 2.01 7.64 -22.23
C PRO A 92 3.01 8.66 -21.70
N VAL A 93 2.83 9.12 -20.46
CA VAL A 93 3.70 10.12 -19.82
C VAL A 93 4.44 9.59 -18.60
N ALA A 94 3.87 8.61 -17.90
CA ALA A 94 4.51 7.93 -16.78
C ALA A 94 3.84 6.59 -16.46
N SER A 95 4.55 5.75 -15.72
CA SER A 95 4.02 4.53 -15.09
C SER A 95 4.31 4.58 -13.60
N LEU A 96 3.31 4.31 -12.77
CA LEU A 96 3.45 4.24 -11.33
C LEU A 96 3.32 2.79 -10.89
N LEU A 97 4.25 2.31 -10.08
CA LEU A 97 4.26 0.92 -9.63
C LEU A 97 4.82 0.81 -8.21
N THR A 98 4.39 -0.25 -7.52
CA THR A 98 4.93 -0.60 -6.21
C THR A 98 6.16 -1.49 -6.38
N VAL A 99 7.26 -1.07 -5.75
CA VAL A 99 8.53 -1.78 -5.67
C VAL A 99 8.77 -2.19 -4.21
N VAL A 100 9.43 -3.32 -4.00
CA VAL A 100 9.78 -3.79 -2.64
C VAL A 100 11.30 -3.84 -2.52
N ALA A 101 11.83 -3.09 -1.56
CA ALA A 101 13.21 -3.22 -1.13
C ALA A 101 13.25 -4.23 0.03
N HIS A 102 13.84 -5.40 -0.23
CA HIS A 102 13.88 -6.54 0.70
C HIS A 102 15.02 -6.44 1.73
N ASP A 103 15.88 -5.45 1.60
CA ASP A 103 17.11 -5.22 2.36
C ASP A 103 16.95 -4.18 3.47
N GLY A 104 15.71 -3.87 3.87
CA GLY A 104 15.44 -3.06 5.06
C GLY A 104 15.88 -3.79 6.33
N TYR A 105 16.43 -3.03 7.29
CA TYR A 105 16.96 -3.59 8.54
C TYR A 105 15.88 -4.30 9.36
N SER A 106 14.67 -3.73 9.35
CA SER A 106 13.51 -4.25 10.10
C SER A 106 12.50 -5.00 9.21
N GLY A 107 12.92 -5.35 7.98
CA GLY A 107 12.11 -6.05 6.98
C GLY A 107 11.80 -5.20 5.75
N ASP A 108 10.85 -5.66 4.94
CA ASP A 108 10.52 -5.05 3.65
C ASP A 108 10.12 -3.58 3.74
N ILE A 109 10.62 -2.80 2.78
CA ILE A 109 10.22 -1.40 2.54
C ILE A 109 9.46 -1.36 1.21
N HIS A 110 8.19 -0.96 1.29
CA HIS A 110 7.33 -0.79 0.12
C HIS A 110 7.39 0.64 -0.37
N LEU A 111 7.67 0.78 -1.66
CA LEU A 111 7.88 2.04 -2.34
C LEU A 111 6.88 2.17 -3.48
N LEU A 112 6.22 3.31 -3.60
CA LEU A 112 5.52 3.71 -4.82
C LEU A 112 6.48 4.58 -5.64
N VAL A 113 6.75 4.16 -6.87
CA VAL A 113 7.70 4.82 -7.76
C VAL A 113 6.98 5.18 -9.06
N GLY A 114 7.15 6.42 -9.50
CA GLY A 114 6.69 6.89 -10.80
C GLY A 114 7.87 7.06 -11.74
N VAL A 115 7.77 6.54 -12.95
CA VAL A 115 8.84 6.58 -13.96
C VAL A 115 8.26 7.01 -15.30
N THR A 116 8.91 7.96 -15.97
CA THR A 116 8.57 8.41 -17.32
C THR A 116 9.11 7.44 -18.39
N PRO A 117 8.63 7.50 -19.65
CA PRO A 117 9.14 6.66 -20.74
C PRO A 117 10.65 6.77 -20.99
N ASP A 118 11.26 7.92 -20.71
CA ASP A 118 12.70 8.17 -20.80
C ASP A 118 13.49 7.66 -19.58
N GLY A 119 12.82 7.05 -18.59
CA GLY A 119 13.46 6.47 -17.41
C GLY A 119 13.69 7.45 -16.27
N THR A 120 13.15 8.67 -16.38
CA THR A 120 13.22 9.68 -15.32
C THR A 120 12.18 9.37 -14.24
N VAL A 121 12.59 9.45 -12.97
CA VAL A 121 11.74 9.24 -11.81
C VAL A 121 10.90 10.49 -11.57
N THR A 122 9.58 10.35 -11.66
CA THR A 122 8.65 11.47 -11.36
C THR A 122 8.52 11.69 -9.86
N GLY A 123 8.77 10.66 -9.05
CA GLY A 123 8.77 10.71 -7.60
C GLY A 123 8.85 9.32 -6.95
N VAL A 124 9.19 9.31 -5.66
CA VAL A 124 9.24 8.10 -4.83
C VAL A 124 8.56 8.35 -3.50
N ARG A 125 7.70 7.44 -3.05
CA ARG A 125 7.07 7.50 -1.73
C ARG A 125 7.17 6.16 -1.02
N VAL A 126 7.57 6.18 0.25
CA VAL A 126 7.46 5.01 1.11
C VAL A 126 5.99 4.84 1.50
N THR A 127 5.39 3.72 1.14
CA THR A 127 3.98 3.41 1.48
C THR A 127 3.88 2.57 2.75
N GLN A 128 4.90 1.75 3.03
CA GLN A 128 4.97 0.91 4.22
C GLN A 128 6.42 0.54 4.55
N HIS A 129 6.78 0.59 5.83
CA HIS A 129 8.06 0.11 6.36
C HIS A 129 7.92 -0.23 7.85
N ARG A 130 8.93 -0.90 8.42
CA ARG A 130 9.01 -1.22 9.86
C ARG A 130 10.28 -0.71 10.53
N GLU A 131 10.98 0.20 9.87
CA GLU A 131 12.24 0.75 10.37
C GLU A 131 12.11 1.39 11.74
N THR A 132 13.21 1.37 12.48
CA THR A 132 13.25 1.85 13.87
C THR A 132 13.11 3.38 13.90
N PRO A 133 12.17 3.93 14.70
CA PRO A 133 12.03 5.38 14.86
C PRO A 133 13.34 6.07 15.30
N GLY A 134 13.67 7.19 14.67
CA GLY A 134 14.89 7.96 14.92
C GLY A 134 16.19 7.40 14.30
N LEU A 135 16.15 6.16 13.76
CA LEU A 135 17.28 5.55 13.06
C LEU A 135 17.00 5.46 11.55
N GLY A 136 16.02 4.64 11.17
CA GLY A 136 15.73 4.30 9.77
C GLY A 136 14.40 4.86 9.25
N ASP A 137 13.60 5.50 10.11
CA ASP A 137 12.31 6.12 9.74
C ASP A 137 12.44 7.37 8.88
N LYS A 138 13.66 7.88 8.68
CA LYS A 138 13.94 9.06 7.87
C LYS A 138 13.72 8.86 6.37
N ILE A 139 13.47 7.63 5.93
CA ILE A 139 12.96 7.33 4.59
C ILE A 139 11.51 7.81 4.40
N ASP A 140 10.76 7.99 5.49
CA ASP A 140 9.40 8.48 5.48
C ASP A 140 9.37 10.01 5.32
N LEU A 141 8.56 10.49 4.38
CA LEU A 141 8.42 11.92 4.08
C LEU A 141 7.91 12.74 5.28
N ARG A 142 7.22 12.09 6.23
CA ARG A 142 6.75 12.72 7.48
C ARG A 142 7.91 13.06 8.43
N VAL A 143 9.05 12.39 8.28
CA VAL A 143 10.23 12.55 9.13
C VAL A 143 11.32 13.37 8.43
N SER A 144 11.59 13.10 7.14
CA SER A 144 12.62 13.81 6.37
C SER A 144 12.25 13.97 4.90
N LYS A 145 12.86 14.95 4.23
CA LYS A 145 12.69 15.22 2.79
C LYS A 145 13.65 14.42 1.91
N TRP A 146 14.53 13.59 2.48
CA TRP A 146 15.53 12.83 1.71
C TRP A 146 14.94 12.05 0.53
N ILE A 147 13.78 11.40 0.73
CA ILE A 147 13.12 10.62 -0.34
C ILE A 147 12.73 11.47 -1.57
N LEU A 148 12.69 12.80 -1.44
CA LEU A 148 12.42 13.71 -2.56
C LEU A 148 13.62 13.85 -3.51
N GLU A 149 14.83 13.53 -3.08
CA GLU A 149 16.06 13.68 -3.88
C GLU A 149 16.11 12.80 -5.14
N PHE A 150 15.29 11.75 -5.16
CA PHE A 150 15.11 10.88 -6.33
C PHE A 150 14.23 11.51 -7.42
N THR A 151 13.49 12.57 -7.10
CA THR A 151 12.60 13.24 -8.06
C THR A 151 13.43 13.90 -9.16
N GLY A 152 13.12 13.59 -10.42
CA GLY A 152 13.84 14.10 -11.59
C GLY A 152 15.15 13.38 -11.89
N ARG A 153 15.52 12.33 -11.14
CA ARG A 153 16.70 11.50 -11.40
C ARG A 153 16.39 10.39 -12.40
N ALA A 154 17.39 9.91 -13.10
CA ALA A 154 17.27 8.78 -14.03
C ALA A 154 18.30 7.70 -13.70
N LEU A 155 18.16 6.52 -14.29
CA LEU A 155 19.13 5.45 -14.11
C LEU A 155 20.52 5.91 -14.57
N GLY A 156 21.48 5.97 -13.65
CA GLY A 156 22.83 6.48 -13.94
C GLY A 156 23.04 7.98 -13.75
N ASP A 157 22.01 8.72 -13.30
CA ASP A 157 22.14 10.10 -12.83
C ASP A 157 21.68 10.23 -11.37
N PRO A 158 22.61 10.39 -10.40
CA PRO A 158 24.06 10.45 -10.57
C PRO A 158 24.67 9.05 -10.89
N PRO A 159 25.88 9.00 -11.50
CA PRO A 159 26.58 7.74 -11.78
C PRO A 159 26.69 6.83 -10.56
N ALA A 160 26.70 5.52 -10.78
CA ALA A 160 26.84 4.53 -9.70
C ALA A 160 28.08 4.86 -8.84
N GLY A 161 27.86 5.10 -7.53
CA GLY A 161 28.90 5.50 -6.57
C GLY A 161 28.99 7.01 -6.27
N SER A 162 28.24 7.85 -6.98
CA SER A 162 28.16 9.31 -6.73
C SER A 162 26.82 9.75 -6.13
N TRP A 163 26.04 8.78 -5.64
CA TRP A 163 24.88 9.07 -4.81
C TRP A 163 25.32 9.72 -3.49
N PRO A 164 24.60 10.76 -3.02
CA PRO A 164 24.85 11.32 -1.69
C PRO A 164 24.84 10.21 -0.65
N ASP A 165 25.83 10.21 0.23
CA ASP A 165 25.87 9.28 1.34
C ASP A 165 24.59 9.44 2.18
N PHE A 166 23.87 8.33 2.40
CA PHE A 166 22.67 8.29 3.21
C PHE A 166 22.91 8.92 4.60
N HIS A 167 24.11 8.76 5.17
CA HIS A 167 24.45 9.38 6.45
C HIS A 167 24.60 10.91 6.40
N GLN A 168 24.93 11.49 5.25
CA GLN A 168 24.98 12.95 5.09
C GLN A 168 23.59 13.56 4.91
N ALA A 169 22.66 12.83 4.30
CA ALA A 169 21.29 13.29 4.08
C ALA A 169 20.48 13.56 5.36
N PHE A 170 20.96 13.11 6.52
CA PHE A 170 20.23 13.25 7.79
C PHE A 170 21.02 13.89 8.94
N ARG A 171 22.03 14.70 8.62
CA ARG A 171 22.65 15.59 9.59
C ARG A 171 21.79 16.83 9.83
#